data_AF-A0A0P7BW81-F1
#
_entry.id   AF-A0A0P7BW81-F1
#
_cell.length_a   1.000
_cell.length_b   1.000
_cell.length_c   1.000
_cell.angle_alpha   90.00
_cell.angle_beta   90.00
_cell.angle_gamma   90.00
#
_symmetry.space_group_name_H-M   'P 1'
#
loop_
_entity.id
_entity.type
_entity.pdbx_description
1 polymer ?
#
loop_
_entity_poly.entity_id
_entity_poly.type
_entity_poly.pdbx_seq_one_letter_code
_entity_poly.pdbx_strand_id
1 'polypeptide(L)'
;MAQVKKTSEDLKLAAEAHVKYIQSLDTRKDELDYWLTEHLRLSGLYWGLTALHLLGRPDALPRQEVVDFVLSCQHENGGFGAAPGHDAHMLSTVSAVQILAMSDAFDELEARGKGKQQVGKYIANLQNEDTGTFAGDEWGEEDTRFLYGAFNALSLLKLLSLVDVDKAVVHITACANFDGGYGVGPGDESHSGQIFTCVAALSIVGRLDLVDKEKLGRWLSERQVPCGGLNGRPEKQEDVCYSWWVLSSLEMIGRTHWIDRDALIAFILRCQDVEKGGISDRPGDMVDVWHTLFGITGLSLLGYPGLEMRISRAPLNACQLPGVASCQSRKAARPGRTFQLDMAGTSNAFILVLAWDLFFFAFWTILPSATFLRSTGPAVDPVGWRPRSLFPLDLLGALSVAKPQPFCVFKFELTDHLRVTPKSRHPRP
;
A
#
# COMPACT_ATOMS: atom_id res chain seq x y z
N MET A 1 2.57 21.29 -39.08
CA MET A 1 1.66 21.68 -37.98
C MET A 1 2.47 21.65 -36.70
N ALA A 2 2.67 22.80 -36.07
CA ALA A 2 3.39 22.89 -34.80
C ALA A 2 2.53 22.26 -33.69
N GLN A 3 3.07 21.26 -32.98
CA GLN A 3 2.44 20.76 -31.76
C GLN A 3 2.41 21.90 -30.74
N VAL A 4 1.21 22.33 -30.36
CA VAL A 4 1.02 23.24 -29.23
C VAL A 4 1.48 22.49 -27.99
N LYS A 5 2.63 22.89 -27.46
CA LYS A 5 3.16 22.40 -26.19
C LYS A 5 2.26 22.97 -25.10
N LYS A 6 1.19 22.25 -24.74
CA LYS A 6 0.33 22.61 -23.58
C LYS A 6 1.25 22.78 -22.37
N THR A 7 1.27 23.97 -21.80
CA THR A 7 2.00 24.26 -20.56
C THR A 7 1.33 23.48 -19.42
N SER A 8 2.11 23.08 -18.41
CA SER A 8 1.62 22.29 -17.27
C SER A 8 0.52 22.99 -16.46
N GLU A 9 0.32 24.29 -16.66
CA GLU A 9 -0.65 25.13 -15.95
C GLU A 9 -2.11 24.88 -16.38
N ASP A 10 -2.37 24.18 -17.50
CA ASP A 10 -3.72 23.93 -18.02
C ASP A 10 -4.21 22.48 -17.89
N LEU A 11 -3.39 21.57 -17.37
CA LEU A 11 -3.78 20.16 -17.25
C LEU A 11 -4.69 19.97 -16.04
N LYS A 12 -5.88 19.42 -16.28
CA LYS A 12 -6.84 19.01 -15.25
C LYS A 12 -7.00 17.50 -15.26
N LEU A 13 -7.39 16.92 -14.13
CA LEU A 13 -7.71 15.51 -14.05
C LEU A 13 -8.92 15.16 -14.93
N ALA A 14 -8.75 14.23 -15.86
CA ALA A 14 -9.80 13.75 -16.76
C ALA A 14 -10.66 12.66 -16.09
N ALA A 15 -11.26 13.01 -14.94
CA ALA A 15 -11.98 12.07 -14.07
C ALA A 15 -13.00 11.20 -14.82
N GLU A 16 -13.87 11.81 -15.64
CA GLU A 16 -14.88 11.05 -16.42
C GLU A 16 -14.28 10.11 -17.45
N ALA A 17 -13.13 10.46 -18.04
CA ALA A 17 -12.42 9.57 -18.96
C ALA A 17 -11.85 8.37 -18.18
N HIS A 18 -11.28 8.60 -17.00
CA HIS A 18 -10.76 7.52 -16.14
C HIS A 18 -11.85 6.56 -15.64
N VAL A 19 -13.02 7.07 -15.29
CA VAL A 19 -14.19 6.23 -14.94
C VAL A 19 -14.57 5.32 -16.10
N LYS A 20 -14.70 5.88 -17.32
CA LYS A 20 -15.03 5.10 -18.53
C LYS A 20 -13.95 4.08 -18.87
N TYR A 21 -12.68 4.46 -18.72
CA TYR A 21 -11.54 3.56 -18.89
C TYR A 21 -11.67 2.33 -17.98
N ILE A 22 -11.89 2.54 -16.68
CA ILE A 22 -12.03 1.45 -15.70
C ILE A 22 -13.23 0.55 -16.04
N GLN A 23 -14.37 1.14 -16.40
CA GLN A 23 -15.57 0.38 -16.82
C GLN A 23 -15.33 -0.47 -18.07
N SER A 24 -14.42 -0.06 -18.96
CA SER A 24 -14.11 -0.77 -20.20
C SER A 24 -13.10 -1.92 -20.05
N LEU A 25 -12.45 -2.07 -18.90
CA LEU A 25 -11.39 -3.07 -18.72
C LEU A 25 -11.90 -4.51 -18.87
N ASP A 26 -13.15 -4.80 -18.49
CA ASP A 26 -13.75 -6.13 -18.63
C ASP A 26 -14.49 -6.35 -19.96
N THR A 27 -14.60 -5.35 -20.83
CA THR A 27 -15.47 -5.46 -22.03
C THR A 27 -14.81 -6.13 -23.22
N ARG A 28 -13.47 -6.23 -23.26
CA ARG A 28 -12.69 -6.66 -24.44
C ARG A 28 -12.34 -8.15 -24.41
N LYS A 29 -13.33 -9.01 -24.14
CA LYS A 29 -13.15 -10.47 -23.94
C LYS A 29 -12.75 -11.22 -25.22
N ASP A 30 -12.83 -10.56 -26.37
CA ASP A 30 -12.42 -11.05 -27.69
C ASP A 30 -10.94 -10.74 -28.03
N GLU A 31 -10.26 -9.92 -27.22
CA GLU A 31 -8.86 -9.56 -27.44
C GLU A 31 -7.89 -10.49 -26.70
N LEU A 32 -6.76 -10.83 -27.32
CA LEU A 32 -5.71 -11.65 -26.69
C LEU A 32 -5.18 -11.01 -25.40
N ASP A 33 -5.02 -9.69 -25.39
CA ASP A 33 -4.49 -8.93 -24.25
C ASP A 33 -5.35 -9.09 -22.98
N TYR A 34 -6.67 -9.25 -23.13
CA TYR A 34 -7.58 -9.50 -22.01
C TYR A 34 -7.31 -10.85 -21.32
N TRP A 35 -6.93 -11.86 -22.09
CA TRP A 35 -6.60 -13.18 -21.56
C TRP A 35 -5.16 -13.25 -21.05
N LEU A 36 -4.23 -12.55 -21.68
CA LEU A 36 -2.84 -12.44 -21.20
C LEU A 36 -2.74 -11.76 -19.81
N THR A 37 -3.72 -10.94 -19.45
CA THR A 37 -3.78 -10.22 -18.17
C THR A 37 -4.64 -10.93 -17.11
N GLU A 38 -5.08 -12.16 -17.36
CA GLU A 38 -5.95 -12.90 -16.43
C GLU A 38 -5.32 -13.08 -15.04
N HIS A 39 -4.00 -13.31 -14.98
CA HIS A 39 -3.22 -13.43 -13.74
C HIS A 39 -3.17 -12.13 -12.91
N LEU A 40 -3.76 -11.03 -13.39
CA LEU A 40 -3.87 -9.75 -12.69
C LEU A 40 -5.33 -9.39 -12.35
N ARG A 41 -6.33 -10.17 -12.77
CA ARG A 41 -7.72 -9.70 -12.89
C ARG A 41 -8.33 -9.27 -11.56
N LEU A 42 -8.17 -10.06 -10.50
CA LEU A 42 -8.66 -9.71 -9.16
C LEU A 42 -7.97 -8.47 -8.59
N SER A 43 -6.65 -8.36 -8.73
CA SER A 43 -5.89 -7.18 -8.30
C SER A 43 -6.26 -5.95 -9.14
N GLY A 44 -6.46 -6.12 -10.45
CA GLY A 44 -6.94 -5.09 -11.37
C GLY A 44 -8.31 -4.56 -11.01
N LEU A 45 -9.21 -5.44 -10.57
CA LEU A 45 -10.51 -5.05 -10.03
C LEU A 45 -10.37 -4.21 -8.76
N TYR A 46 -9.49 -4.61 -7.83
CA TYR A 46 -9.19 -3.80 -6.64
C TYR A 46 -8.65 -2.41 -7.02
N TRP A 47 -7.72 -2.34 -7.98
CA TRP A 47 -7.14 -1.06 -8.41
C TRP A 47 -8.18 -0.15 -9.06
N GLY A 48 -8.98 -0.69 -9.97
CA GLY A 48 -10.07 0.04 -10.62
C GLY A 48 -11.11 0.52 -9.61
N LEU A 49 -11.57 -0.36 -8.71
CA LEU A 49 -12.57 -0.01 -7.70
C LEU A 49 -12.04 1.09 -6.75
N THR A 50 -10.79 1.00 -6.33
CA THR A 50 -10.18 2.01 -5.44
C THR A 50 -10.08 3.37 -6.12
N ALA A 51 -9.66 3.39 -7.39
CA ALA A 51 -9.65 4.62 -8.19
C ALA A 51 -11.07 5.22 -8.32
N LEU A 52 -12.09 4.41 -8.57
CA LEU A 52 -13.49 4.86 -8.67
C LEU A 52 -14.01 5.47 -7.36
N HIS A 53 -13.67 4.87 -6.21
CA HIS A 53 -14.03 5.44 -4.90
C HIS A 53 -13.37 6.82 -4.70
N LEU A 54 -12.08 6.97 -5.02
CA LEU A 54 -11.37 8.25 -4.88
C LEU A 54 -11.87 9.34 -5.84
N LEU A 55 -12.36 8.93 -7.02
CA LEU A 55 -13.01 9.80 -7.99
C LEU A 55 -14.47 10.16 -7.60
N GLY A 56 -14.97 9.69 -6.46
CA GLY A 56 -16.35 9.94 -6.01
C GLY A 56 -17.41 9.18 -6.81
N ARG A 57 -17.04 8.04 -7.41
CA ARG A 57 -17.90 7.21 -8.27
C ARG A 57 -17.93 5.74 -7.82
N PRO A 58 -18.23 5.45 -6.53
CA PRO A 58 -18.19 4.08 -5.99
C PRO A 58 -19.16 3.12 -6.71
N ASP A 59 -20.30 3.63 -7.20
CA ASP A 59 -21.33 2.84 -7.89
C ASP A 59 -21.08 2.65 -9.40
N ALA A 60 -19.88 3.02 -9.90
CA ALA A 60 -19.57 2.91 -11.33
C ALA A 60 -19.42 1.46 -11.82
N LEU A 61 -19.23 0.50 -10.92
CA LEU A 61 -19.25 -0.94 -11.21
C LEU A 61 -20.42 -1.60 -10.46
N PRO A 62 -21.11 -2.60 -11.05
CA PRO A 62 -22.21 -3.28 -10.36
C PRO A 62 -21.68 -4.08 -9.15
N ARG A 63 -22.03 -3.64 -7.92
CA ARG A 63 -21.57 -4.27 -6.67
C ARG A 63 -21.74 -5.80 -6.67
N GLN A 64 -22.91 -6.29 -7.09
CA GLN A 64 -23.18 -7.73 -7.04
C GLN A 64 -22.23 -8.53 -7.95
N GLU A 65 -21.96 -8.03 -9.16
CA GLU A 65 -21.03 -8.67 -10.10
C GLU A 65 -19.60 -8.66 -9.57
N VAL A 66 -19.19 -7.56 -8.91
CA VAL A 66 -17.90 -7.43 -8.24
C VAL A 66 -17.75 -8.51 -7.15
N VAL A 67 -18.72 -8.62 -6.23
CA VAL A 67 -18.66 -9.59 -5.13
C VAL A 67 -18.75 -11.03 -5.67
N ASP A 68 -19.59 -11.29 -6.67
CA ASP A 68 -19.70 -12.60 -7.32
C ASP A 68 -18.38 -13.04 -7.94
N PHE A 69 -17.70 -12.14 -8.65
CA PHE A 69 -16.40 -12.41 -9.23
C PHE A 69 -15.35 -12.70 -8.14
N VAL A 70 -15.27 -11.87 -7.09
CA VAL A 70 -14.32 -12.07 -5.99
C VAL A 70 -14.51 -13.45 -5.35
N LEU A 71 -15.74 -13.83 -5.00
CA LEU A 71 -15.98 -15.13 -4.37
C LEU A 71 -15.77 -16.31 -5.33
N SER A 72 -15.94 -16.12 -6.64
CA SER A 72 -15.60 -17.15 -7.64
C SER A 72 -14.10 -17.44 -7.72
N CYS A 73 -13.24 -16.57 -7.17
CA CYS A 73 -11.80 -16.78 -7.06
C CYS A 73 -11.39 -17.48 -5.75
N GLN A 74 -12.33 -17.78 -4.84
CA GLN A 74 -12.03 -18.33 -3.52
C GLN A 74 -11.78 -19.85 -3.57
N HIS A 75 -10.74 -20.29 -2.86
CA HIS A 75 -10.36 -21.70 -2.72
C HIS A 75 -10.82 -22.33 -1.41
N GLU A 76 -10.82 -23.66 -1.36
CA GLU A 76 -11.16 -24.43 -0.15
C GLU A 76 -10.23 -24.14 1.04
N ASN A 77 -8.96 -23.83 0.78
CA ASN A 77 -8.01 -23.47 1.83
C ASN A 77 -8.31 -22.09 2.46
N GLY A 78 -9.16 -21.26 1.83
CA GLY A 78 -9.54 -19.92 2.28
C GLY A 78 -8.92 -18.78 1.49
N GLY A 79 -7.83 -19.04 0.77
CA GLY A 79 -7.17 -18.04 -0.08
C GLY A 79 -7.93 -17.75 -1.36
N PHE A 80 -7.51 -16.72 -2.08
CA PHE A 80 -8.08 -16.34 -3.38
C PHE A 80 -7.00 -16.36 -4.46
N GLY A 81 -7.37 -16.82 -5.65
CA GLY A 81 -6.53 -16.73 -6.84
C GLY A 81 -6.76 -15.45 -7.64
N ALA A 82 -5.91 -15.20 -8.64
CA ALA A 82 -6.02 -14.00 -9.48
C ALA A 82 -7.27 -13.97 -10.38
N ALA A 83 -7.80 -15.14 -10.71
CA ALA A 83 -9.05 -15.35 -11.44
C ALA A 83 -9.58 -16.78 -11.10
N PRO A 84 -10.82 -17.13 -11.49
CA PRO A 84 -11.33 -18.48 -11.26
C PRO A 84 -10.42 -19.56 -11.85
N GLY A 85 -10.05 -20.55 -11.04
CA GLY A 85 -9.15 -21.65 -11.43
C GLY A 85 -7.65 -21.35 -11.31
N HIS A 86 -7.24 -20.12 -10.94
CA HIS A 86 -5.84 -19.80 -10.62
C HIS A 86 -5.53 -20.13 -9.17
N ASP A 87 -4.28 -20.49 -8.86
CA ASP A 87 -3.85 -20.86 -7.51
C ASP A 87 -4.04 -19.73 -6.50
N ALA A 88 -4.35 -20.10 -5.26
CA ALA A 88 -4.50 -19.14 -4.17
C ALA A 88 -3.15 -18.50 -3.82
N HIS A 89 -3.11 -17.17 -3.77
CA HIS A 89 -1.90 -16.42 -3.45
C HIS A 89 -2.18 -15.25 -2.50
N MET A 90 -1.20 -14.85 -1.70
CA MET A 90 -1.29 -13.77 -0.71
C MET A 90 -1.79 -12.47 -1.35
N LEU A 91 -1.20 -12.03 -2.46
CA LEU A 91 -1.56 -10.75 -3.10
C LEU A 91 -3.01 -10.72 -3.60
N SER A 92 -3.47 -11.82 -4.19
CA SER A 92 -4.85 -11.99 -4.65
C SER A 92 -5.82 -12.04 -3.46
N THR A 93 -5.46 -12.76 -2.40
CA THR A 93 -6.22 -12.83 -1.14
C THR A 93 -6.38 -11.45 -0.51
N VAL A 94 -5.32 -10.65 -0.46
CA VAL A 94 -5.37 -9.27 0.05
C VAL A 94 -6.29 -8.41 -0.80
N SER A 95 -6.17 -8.49 -2.14
CA SER A 95 -7.06 -7.76 -3.05
C SER A 95 -8.52 -8.14 -2.86
N ALA A 96 -8.83 -9.44 -2.71
CA ALA A 96 -10.18 -9.90 -2.39
C ALA A 96 -10.70 -9.30 -1.09
N VAL A 97 -9.91 -9.36 0.00
CA VAL A 97 -10.31 -8.81 1.30
C VAL A 97 -10.55 -7.31 1.21
N GLN A 98 -9.72 -6.57 0.46
CA GLN A 98 -9.89 -5.14 0.25
C GLN A 98 -11.15 -4.82 -0.56
N ILE A 99 -11.43 -5.56 -1.64
CA ILE A 99 -12.66 -5.38 -2.43
C ILE A 99 -13.90 -5.69 -1.58
N LEU A 100 -13.88 -6.80 -0.83
CA LEU A 100 -14.99 -7.19 0.05
C LEU A 100 -15.21 -6.16 1.15
N ALA A 101 -14.14 -5.61 1.72
CA ALA A 101 -14.26 -4.51 2.65
C ALA A 101 -14.91 -3.31 1.95
N MET A 102 -14.35 -2.81 0.84
CA MET A 102 -14.84 -1.62 0.14
C MET A 102 -16.29 -1.73 -0.33
N SER A 103 -16.73 -2.95 -0.64
CA SER A 103 -18.08 -3.25 -1.08
C SER A 103 -19.04 -3.52 0.09
N ASP A 104 -18.59 -3.44 1.34
CA ASP A 104 -19.33 -3.86 2.54
C ASP A 104 -19.94 -5.26 2.35
N ALA A 105 -19.12 -6.22 1.90
CA ALA A 105 -19.53 -7.53 1.39
C ALA A 105 -18.98 -8.71 2.22
N PHE A 106 -18.62 -8.43 3.46
CA PHE A 106 -18.12 -9.44 4.37
C PHE A 106 -19.20 -10.41 4.85
N ASP A 107 -20.46 -10.00 4.90
CA ASP A 107 -21.57 -10.91 5.24
C ASP A 107 -21.79 -11.94 4.13
N GLU A 108 -21.61 -11.56 2.87
CA GLU A 108 -21.62 -12.49 1.74
C GLU A 108 -20.44 -13.48 1.79
N LEU A 109 -19.26 -13.03 2.23
CA LEU A 109 -18.13 -13.94 2.48
C LEU A 109 -18.48 -15.00 3.53
N GLU A 110 -19.22 -14.64 4.58
CA GLU A 110 -19.69 -15.59 5.61
C GLU A 110 -20.81 -16.50 5.09
N ALA A 111 -21.77 -15.95 4.34
CA ALA A 111 -22.98 -16.67 3.92
C ALA A 111 -22.75 -17.65 2.76
N ARG A 112 -21.88 -17.29 1.80
CA ARG A 112 -21.66 -18.08 0.57
C ARG A 112 -20.21 -18.36 0.23
N GLY A 113 -19.27 -17.67 0.87
CA GLY A 113 -17.84 -17.97 0.78
C GLY A 113 -17.38 -18.96 1.87
N LYS A 114 -16.09 -18.92 2.20
CA LYS A 114 -15.49 -19.73 3.28
C LYS A 114 -15.45 -19.03 4.65
N GLY A 115 -15.96 -17.80 4.74
CA GLY A 115 -15.95 -16.99 5.96
C GLY A 115 -14.60 -16.36 6.31
N LYS A 116 -14.61 -15.28 7.11
CA LYS A 116 -13.40 -14.52 7.46
C LYS A 116 -12.34 -15.35 8.16
N GLN A 117 -12.78 -16.26 9.04
CA GLN A 117 -11.88 -17.09 9.84
C GLN A 117 -11.03 -18.01 8.96
N GLN A 118 -11.59 -18.55 7.87
CA GLN A 118 -10.84 -19.42 6.97
C GLN A 118 -9.82 -18.62 6.15
N VAL A 119 -10.18 -17.41 5.70
CA VAL A 119 -9.25 -16.49 5.05
C VAL A 119 -8.10 -16.13 6.00
N GLY A 120 -8.41 -15.79 7.26
CA GLY A 120 -7.41 -15.47 8.27
C GLY A 120 -6.47 -16.63 8.58
N LYS A 121 -6.98 -17.87 8.63
CA LYS A 121 -6.15 -19.07 8.81
C LYS A 121 -5.23 -19.33 7.62
N TYR A 122 -5.72 -19.15 6.39
CA TYR A 122 -4.88 -19.26 5.19
C TYR A 122 -3.69 -18.30 5.28
N ILE A 123 -3.94 -17.03 5.59
CA ILE A 123 -2.89 -16.01 5.75
C ILE A 123 -1.94 -16.37 6.90
N ALA A 124 -2.47 -16.78 8.05
CA ALA A 124 -1.66 -17.12 9.21
C ALA A 124 -0.73 -18.33 8.97
N ASN A 125 -1.21 -19.33 8.22
CA ASN A 125 -0.41 -20.51 7.87
C ASN A 125 0.73 -20.20 6.90
N LEU A 126 0.72 -19.02 6.24
CA LEU A 126 1.83 -18.56 5.40
C LEU A 126 2.91 -17.85 6.22
N GLN A 127 2.70 -17.62 7.52
CA GLN A 127 3.75 -17.06 8.37
C GLN A 127 4.82 -18.11 8.64
N ASN A 128 6.07 -17.75 8.36
CA ASN A 128 7.21 -18.55 8.74
C ASN A 128 7.44 -18.43 10.26
N GLU A 129 7.27 -19.55 10.97
CA GLU A 129 7.40 -19.61 12.42
C GLU A 129 8.80 -19.29 12.92
N ASP A 130 9.86 -19.39 12.10
CA ASP A 130 11.26 -19.19 12.47
C ASP A 130 11.75 -17.76 12.25
N THR A 131 11.27 -17.10 11.20
CA THR A 131 11.72 -15.76 10.79
C THR A 131 10.67 -14.68 11.01
N GLY A 132 9.38 -15.03 11.08
CA GLY A 132 8.26 -14.08 11.12
C GLY A 132 7.90 -13.47 9.76
N THR A 133 8.58 -13.88 8.68
CA THR A 133 8.22 -13.52 7.30
C THR A 133 6.94 -14.22 6.88
N PHE A 134 6.42 -13.85 5.70
CA PHE A 134 5.25 -14.49 5.11
C PHE A 134 5.58 -14.96 3.72
N ALA A 135 5.14 -16.17 3.40
CA ALA A 135 5.18 -16.69 2.05
C ALA A 135 4.04 -16.12 1.19
N GLY A 136 4.24 -16.05 -0.13
CA GLY A 136 3.20 -15.71 -1.10
C GLY A 136 2.16 -16.82 -1.24
N ASP A 137 2.61 -18.07 -1.17
CA ASP A 137 1.80 -19.29 -1.28
C ASP A 137 2.53 -20.49 -0.64
N GLU A 138 2.09 -21.71 -0.94
CA GLU A 138 2.66 -22.95 -0.43
C GLU A 138 4.09 -23.26 -0.93
N TRP A 139 4.60 -22.53 -1.93
CA TRP A 139 5.93 -22.74 -2.51
C TRP A 139 7.03 -21.93 -1.83
N GLY A 140 6.66 -21.02 -0.91
CA GLY A 140 7.61 -20.45 0.06
C GLY A 140 8.42 -19.25 -0.43
N GLU A 141 8.01 -18.53 -1.49
CA GLU A 141 8.59 -17.20 -1.79
C GLU A 141 8.26 -16.25 -0.64
N GLU A 142 9.27 -15.64 -0.03
CA GLU A 142 9.09 -14.66 1.05
C GLU A 142 9.52 -13.26 0.60
N ASP A 143 8.71 -12.25 0.94
CA ASP A 143 8.94 -10.85 0.61
C ASP A 143 8.19 -9.95 1.60
N THR A 144 8.71 -8.75 1.90
CA THR A 144 8.00 -7.82 2.79
C THR A 144 6.61 -7.40 2.25
N ARG A 145 6.37 -7.52 0.94
CA ARG A 145 5.04 -7.38 0.30
C ARG A 145 4.02 -8.31 0.90
N PHE A 146 4.38 -9.58 1.14
CA PHE A 146 3.48 -10.57 1.72
C PHE A 146 3.26 -10.33 3.20
N LEU A 147 4.30 -9.88 3.91
CA LEU A 147 4.18 -9.49 5.31
C LEU A 147 3.20 -8.33 5.48
N TYR A 148 3.38 -7.25 4.71
CA TYR A 148 2.45 -6.14 4.69
C TYR A 148 1.04 -6.58 4.29
N GLY A 149 0.93 -7.40 3.24
CA GLY A 149 -0.34 -7.95 2.78
C GLY A 149 -1.08 -8.71 3.88
N ALA A 150 -0.38 -9.59 4.60
CA ALA A 150 -0.91 -10.34 5.72
C ALA A 150 -1.44 -9.41 6.82
N PHE A 151 -0.65 -8.41 7.23
CA PHE A 151 -1.08 -7.44 8.24
C PHE A 151 -2.28 -6.61 7.77
N ASN A 152 -2.30 -6.18 6.51
CA ASN A 152 -3.40 -5.40 5.94
C ASN A 152 -4.71 -6.20 5.94
N ALA A 153 -4.70 -7.40 5.38
CA ALA A 153 -5.89 -8.24 5.31
C ALA A 153 -6.35 -8.71 6.69
N LEU A 154 -5.44 -9.17 7.56
CA LEU A 154 -5.81 -9.58 8.92
C LEU A 154 -6.34 -8.42 9.76
N SER A 155 -5.84 -7.20 9.56
CA SER A 155 -6.38 -6.00 10.22
C SER A 155 -7.83 -5.74 9.78
N LEU A 156 -8.09 -5.73 8.46
CA LEU A 156 -9.44 -5.58 7.90
C LEU A 156 -10.42 -6.65 8.40
N LEU A 157 -9.94 -7.88 8.55
CA LEU A 157 -10.72 -9.01 9.07
C LEU A 157 -10.84 -9.01 10.60
N LYS A 158 -10.10 -8.15 11.31
CA LYS A 158 -9.96 -8.13 12.79
C LYS A 158 -9.39 -9.43 13.37
N LEU A 159 -8.42 -10.01 12.68
CA LEU A 159 -7.79 -11.30 12.96
C LEU A 159 -6.26 -11.22 13.09
N LEU A 160 -5.68 -10.04 13.36
CA LEU A 160 -4.23 -9.89 13.58
C LEU A 160 -3.68 -10.79 14.68
N SER A 161 -4.50 -11.20 15.66
CA SER A 161 -4.09 -12.12 16.73
C SER A 161 -3.79 -13.55 16.25
N LEU A 162 -4.02 -13.88 14.98
CA LEU A 162 -3.70 -15.19 14.42
C LEU A 162 -2.21 -15.37 14.08
N VAL A 163 -1.44 -14.28 14.07
CA VAL A 163 -0.02 -14.28 13.68
C VAL A 163 0.87 -13.75 14.79
N ASP A 164 2.14 -14.14 14.75
CA ASP A 164 3.18 -13.59 15.62
C ASP A 164 3.63 -12.22 15.09
N VAL A 165 2.99 -11.17 15.59
CA VAL A 165 3.28 -9.79 15.21
C VAL A 165 4.69 -9.37 15.62
N ASP A 166 5.13 -9.76 16.82
CA ASP A 166 6.43 -9.33 17.35
C ASP A 166 7.56 -9.90 16.50
N LYS A 167 7.44 -11.15 16.05
CA LYS A 167 8.42 -11.80 15.20
C LYS A 167 8.51 -11.16 13.81
N ALA A 168 7.38 -10.84 13.21
CA ALA A 168 7.33 -10.08 11.96
C ALA A 168 7.96 -8.68 12.10
N VAL A 169 7.72 -7.99 13.23
CA VAL A 169 8.34 -6.68 13.52
C VAL A 169 9.86 -6.78 13.66
N VAL A 170 10.38 -7.85 14.27
CA VAL A 170 11.83 -8.12 14.32
C VAL A 170 12.40 -8.24 12.91
N HIS A 171 11.73 -8.98 12.01
CA HIS A 171 12.16 -9.09 10.62
C HIS A 171 12.17 -7.75 9.89
N ILE A 172 11.07 -6.96 9.97
CA ILE A 172 11.02 -5.62 9.35
C ILE A 172 12.18 -4.75 9.84
N THR A 173 12.48 -4.79 11.14
CA THR A 173 13.58 -4.01 11.73
C THR A 173 14.93 -4.42 11.14
N ALA A 174 15.13 -5.71 10.85
CA ALA A 174 16.33 -6.22 10.20
C ALA A 174 16.45 -5.81 8.72
N CYS A 175 15.34 -5.49 8.05
CA CYS A 175 15.33 -4.98 6.67
C CYS A 175 15.76 -3.51 6.55
N ALA A 176 15.86 -2.78 7.67
CA ALA A 176 16.27 -1.37 7.67
C ALA A 176 17.75 -1.22 7.30
N ASN A 177 18.04 -0.35 6.33
CA ASN A 177 19.37 -0.12 5.80
C ASN A 177 20.07 1.10 6.43
N PHE A 178 21.39 1.17 6.19
CA PHE A 178 22.22 2.28 6.66
C PHE A 178 21.84 3.65 6.06
N ASP A 179 21.01 3.70 5.03
CA ASP A 179 20.52 4.92 4.37
C ASP A 179 19.13 5.34 4.87
N GLY A 180 18.53 4.56 5.79
CA GLY A 180 17.19 4.77 6.34
C GLY A 180 16.06 4.10 5.55
N GLY A 181 16.35 3.54 4.37
CA GLY A 181 15.39 2.78 3.58
C GLY A 181 15.25 1.32 4.01
N TYR A 182 14.46 0.56 3.27
CA TYR A 182 14.17 -0.86 3.52
C TYR A 182 14.25 -1.64 2.20
N GLY A 183 14.81 -2.85 2.27
CA GLY A 183 14.88 -3.81 1.17
C GLY A 183 13.84 -4.92 1.26
N VAL A 184 13.89 -5.86 0.30
CA VAL A 184 13.02 -7.06 0.27
C VAL A 184 13.30 -7.96 1.48
N GLY A 185 14.57 -8.11 1.85
CA GLY A 185 15.04 -8.73 3.07
C GLY A 185 16.25 -7.99 3.67
N PRO A 186 16.79 -8.50 4.79
CA PRO A 186 17.95 -7.90 5.45
C PRO A 186 19.18 -7.80 4.53
N GLY A 187 19.66 -6.57 4.33
CA GLY A 187 20.84 -6.28 3.50
C GLY A 187 20.55 -6.05 2.01
N ASP A 188 19.30 -6.21 1.56
CA ASP A 188 18.91 -5.89 0.19
C ASP A 188 18.83 -4.38 -0.06
N GLU A 189 18.93 -3.97 -1.32
CA GLU A 189 18.87 -2.57 -1.73
C GLU A 189 17.56 -1.88 -1.27
N SER A 190 17.69 -0.68 -0.70
CA SER A 190 16.55 0.17 -0.34
C SER A 190 15.69 0.50 -1.57
N HIS A 191 14.38 0.24 -1.49
CA HIS A 191 13.43 0.46 -2.59
C HIS A 191 12.14 1.10 -2.08
N SER A 192 11.64 2.15 -2.73
CA SER A 192 10.44 2.90 -2.30
C SER A 192 9.20 2.01 -2.07
N GLY A 193 9.02 0.97 -2.90
CA GLY A 193 7.95 -0.02 -2.70
C GLY A 193 8.12 -0.90 -1.46
N GLN A 194 9.37 -1.30 -1.14
CA GLN A 194 9.68 -2.12 0.03
C GLN A 194 9.66 -1.29 1.33
N ILE A 195 10.01 -0.01 1.21
CA ILE A 195 9.81 0.98 2.27
C ILE A 195 8.33 1.11 2.62
N PHE A 196 7.47 1.26 1.61
CA PHE A 196 6.03 1.34 1.86
C PHE A 196 5.52 0.13 2.63
N THR A 197 5.83 -1.08 2.18
CA THR A 197 5.35 -2.32 2.82
C THR A 197 5.85 -2.42 4.26
N CYS A 198 7.14 -2.18 4.53
CA CYS A 198 7.71 -2.19 5.87
C CYS A 198 7.08 -1.14 6.79
N VAL A 199 7.01 0.12 6.34
CA VAL A 199 6.50 1.23 7.16
C VAL A 199 4.98 1.11 7.36
N ALA A 200 4.23 0.65 6.36
CA ALA A 200 2.80 0.41 6.48
C ALA A 200 2.49 -0.76 7.41
N ALA A 201 3.27 -1.84 7.38
CA ALA A 201 3.14 -2.94 8.33
C ALA A 201 3.39 -2.44 9.77
N LEU A 202 4.47 -1.69 10.00
CA LEU A 202 4.75 -1.06 11.30
C LEU A 202 3.65 -0.09 11.73
N SER A 203 3.09 0.65 10.77
CA SER A 203 1.94 1.53 10.98
C SER A 203 0.74 0.73 11.51
N ILE A 204 0.32 -0.33 10.82
CA ILE A 204 -0.84 -1.15 11.21
C ILE A 204 -0.74 -1.66 12.66
N VAL A 205 0.47 -2.03 13.11
CA VAL A 205 0.70 -2.59 14.45
C VAL A 205 1.15 -1.56 15.49
N GLY A 206 1.10 -0.26 15.17
CA GLY A 206 1.41 0.79 16.14
C GLY A 206 2.90 0.95 16.47
N ARG A 207 3.80 0.49 15.59
CA ARG A 207 5.26 0.42 15.82
C ARG A 207 6.10 1.39 14.99
N LEU A 208 5.52 2.53 14.60
CA LEU A 208 6.25 3.61 13.92
C LEU A 208 7.33 4.27 14.81
N ASP A 209 7.42 3.92 16.09
CA ASP A 209 8.54 4.28 16.99
C ASP A 209 9.88 3.70 16.54
N LEU A 210 9.87 2.59 15.80
CA LEU A 210 11.08 1.92 15.30
C LEU A 210 11.70 2.57 14.06
N VAL A 211 10.96 3.45 13.38
CA VAL A 211 11.40 4.06 12.14
C VAL A 211 12.23 5.31 12.43
N ASP A 212 13.44 5.39 11.87
CA ASP A 212 14.20 6.64 11.81
C ASP A 212 13.55 7.59 10.78
N LYS A 213 12.55 8.35 11.24
CA LYS A 213 11.70 9.21 10.40
C LYS A 213 12.48 10.31 9.67
N GLU A 214 13.53 10.84 10.29
CA GLU A 214 14.34 11.91 9.67
C GLU A 214 15.19 11.34 8.53
N LYS A 215 15.89 10.24 8.79
CA LYS A 215 16.75 9.62 7.80
C LYS A 215 15.96 9.04 6.63
N LEU A 216 14.88 8.32 6.94
CA LEU A 216 13.96 7.81 5.92
C LEU A 216 13.32 8.95 5.12
N GLY A 217 12.91 10.02 5.79
CA GLY A 217 12.34 11.20 5.13
C GLY A 217 13.30 11.82 4.11
N ARG A 218 14.59 11.91 4.43
CA ARG A 218 15.62 12.43 3.50
C ARG A 218 15.74 11.53 2.29
N TRP A 219 15.91 10.22 2.51
CA TRP A 219 16.01 9.23 1.44
C TRP A 219 14.83 9.28 0.49
N LEU A 220 13.60 9.38 1.02
CA LEU A 220 12.37 9.47 0.24
C LEU A 220 12.23 10.80 -0.51
N SER A 221 12.60 11.92 0.11
CA SER A 221 12.53 13.24 -0.55
C SER A 221 13.49 13.35 -1.74
N GLU A 222 14.65 12.70 -1.66
CA GLU A 222 15.63 12.63 -2.74
C GLU A 222 15.20 11.71 -3.90
N ARG A 223 14.00 11.11 -3.84
CA ARG A 223 13.41 10.39 -4.97
C ARG A 223 12.74 11.31 -5.98
N GLN A 224 12.47 12.56 -5.63
CA GLN A 224 11.86 13.51 -6.57
C GLN A 224 12.92 14.02 -7.54
N VAL A 225 12.76 13.68 -8.82
CA VAL A 225 13.71 14.04 -9.88
C VAL A 225 13.27 15.33 -10.59
N PRO A 226 14.14 15.97 -11.41
CA PRO A 226 13.86 17.31 -11.96
C PRO A 226 12.57 17.45 -12.79
N CYS A 227 12.01 16.35 -13.33
CA CYS A 227 10.73 16.39 -14.05
C CYS A 227 9.49 16.47 -13.13
N GLY A 228 9.69 16.39 -11.81
CA GLY A 228 8.65 16.42 -10.77
C GLY A 228 8.18 15.04 -10.31
N GLY A 229 8.43 13.99 -11.10
CA GLY A 229 8.11 12.61 -10.76
C GLY A 229 9.04 12.03 -9.69
N LEU A 230 8.67 10.85 -9.18
CA LEU A 230 9.38 10.14 -8.12
C LEU A 230 9.94 8.83 -8.66
N ASN A 231 11.13 8.42 -8.22
CA ASN A 231 11.71 7.13 -8.57
C ASN A 231 11.71 6.14 -7.38
N GLY A 232 11.89 4.86 -7.70
CA GLY A 232 11.91 3.78 -6.71
C GLY A 232 13.24 3.63 -6.00
N ARG A 233 14.32 4.06 -6.66
CA ARG A 233 15.71 3.88 -6.24
C ARG A 233 16.58 5.01 -6.80
N PRO A 234 17.70 5.34 -6.13
CA PRO A 234 18.70 6.26 -6.67
C PRO A 234 19.11 5.91 -8.11
N GLU A 235 19.40 6.92 -8.93
CA GLU A 235 19.88 6.77 -10.31
C GLU A 235 18.92 6.00 -11.25
N LYS A 236 17.63 5.88 -10.89
CA LYS A 236 16.57 5.34 -11.76
C LYS A 236 15.62 6.44 -12.24
N GLN A 237 14.90 6.13 -13.31
CA GLN A 237 13.88 7.03 -13.86
C GLN A 237 12.68 7.13 -12.92
N GLU A 238 11.98 8.25 -13.02
CA GLU A 238 10.68 8.47 -12.40
C GLU A 238 9.64 7.46 -12.89
N ASP A 239 8.61 7.22 -12.09
CA ASP A 239 7.45 6.40 -12.45
C ASP A 239 6.26 6.84 -11.59
N VAL A 240 5.09 6.99 -12.20
CA VAL A 240 3.86 7.44 -11.54
C VAL A 240 3.51 6.61 -10.30
N CYS A 241 3.78 5.30 -10.27
CA CYS A 241 3.40 4.48 -9.12
C CYS A 241 4.15 4.88 -7.83
N TYR A 242 5.35 5.43 -7.93
CA TYR A 242 6.08 5.96 -6.77
C TYR A 242 5.43 7.22 -6.18
N SER A 243 4.51 7.87 -6.89
CA SER A 243 3.64 8.89 -6.29
C SER A 243 2.85 8.33 -5.11
N TRP A 244 2.49 7.06 -5.13
CA TRP A 244 1.90 6.42 -3.96
C TRP A 244 2.97 5.89 -3.00
N TRP A 245 3.91 5.07 -3.47
CA TRP A 245 4.87 4.39 -2.58
C TRP A 245 5.71 5.36 -1.75
N VAL A 246 6.15 6.48 -2.35
CA VAL A 246 6.93 7.49 -1.63
C VAL A 246 6.03 8.39 -0.78
N LEU A 247 4.94 8.93 -1.33
CA LEU A 247 4.10 9.88 -0.58
C LEU A 247 3.40 9.23 0.61
N SER A 248 2.87 8.01 0.45
CA SER A 248 2.21 7.31 1.57
C SER A 248 3.20 7.01 2.70
N SER A 249 4.44 6.62 2.35
CA SER A 249 5.53 6.44 3.31
C SER A 249 5.87 7.75 4.03
N LEU A 250 5.97 8.85 3.30
CA LEU A 250 6.18 10.19 3.86
C LEU A 250 4.99 10.64 4.73
N GLU A 251 3.75 10.31 4.37
CA GLU A 251 2.56 10.68 5.13
C GLU A 251 2.53 9.94 6.48
N MET A 252 2.82 8.63 6.48
CA MET A 252 2.91 7.82 7.71
C MET A 252 3.95 8.37 8.71
N ILE A 253 5.02 8.99 8.23
CA ILE A 253 6.06 9.60 9.08
C ILE A 253 5.91 11.13 9.24
N GLY A 254 4.86 11.73 8.68
CA GLY A 254 4.55 13.16 8.78
C GLY A 254 5.56 14.08 8.07
N ARG A 255 5.99 13.70 6.85
CA ARG A 255 7.03 14.37 6.05
C ARG A 255 6.62 14.66 4.60
N THR A 256 5.34 14.60 4.26
CA THR A 256 4.84 14.92 2.90
C THR A 256 5.22 16.32 2.40
N HIS A 257 5.36 17.28 3.31
CA HIS A 257 5.81 18.65 2.99
C HIS A 257 7.25 18.76 2.46
N TRP A 258 8.01 17.66 2.38
CA TRP A 258 9.37 17.64 1.82
C TRP A 258 9.39 17.41 0.30
N ILE A 259 8.23 17.14 -0.30
CA ILE A 259 8.07 16.98 -1.74
C ILE A 259 7.55 18.28 -2.34
N ASP A 260 8.07 18.66 -3.51
CA ASP A 260 7.47 19.68 -4.35
C ASP A 260 6.13 19.15 -4.87
N ARG A 261 5.07 19.53 -4.15
CA ARG A 261 3.70 19.11 -4.40
C ARG A 261 3.24 19.43 -5.83
N ASP A 262 3.50 20.64 -6.29
CA ASP A 262 2.93 21.13 -7.54
C ASP A 262 3.66 20.53 -8.74
N ALA A 263 4.98 20.32 -8.63
CA ALA A 263 5.76 19.59 -9.64
C ALA A 263 5.27 18.14 -9.79
N LEU A 264 4.95 17.46 -8.68
CA LEU A 264 4.45 16.09 -8.71
C LEU A 264 3.03 15.99 -9.27
N ILE A 265 2.12 16.90 -8.89
CA ILE A 265 0.79 17.00 -9.52
C ILE A 265 0.93 17.18 -11.03
N ALA A 266 1.78 18.12 -11.46
CA ALA A 266 2.01 18.37 -12.87
C ALA A 266 2.60 17.15 -13.59
N PHE A 267 3.45 16.35 -12.94
CA PHE A 267 3.98 15.11 -13.50
C PHE A 267 2.87 14.07 -13.71
N ILE A 268 2.08 13.77 -12.68
CA ILE A 268 0.99 12.77 -12.77
C ILE A 268 0.00 13.16 -13.86
N LEU A 269 -0.41 14.44 -13.92
CA LEU A 269 -1.36 14.92 -14.91
C LEU A 269 -0.83 14.91 -16.35
N ARG A 270 0.49 14.88 -16.57
CA ARG A 270 1.09 14.68 -17.91
C ARG A 270 1.09 13.22 -18.34
N CYS A 271 0.91 12.28 -17.42
CA CYS A 271 0.89 10.84 -17.70
C CYS A 271 -0.52 10.30 -17.99
N GLN A 272 -1.55 11.15 -17.90
CA GLN A 272 -2.93 10.73 -18.14
C GLN A 272 -3.28 10.76 -19.64
N ASP A 273 -4.11 9.81 -20.08
CA ASP A 273 -4.83 9.93 -21.35
C ASP A 273 -6.14 10.68 -21.09
N VAL A 274 -6.22 11.92 -21.58
CA VAL A 274 -7.38 12.81 -21.39
C VAL A 274 -8.58 12.45 -22.28
N GLU A 275 -8.37 11.66 -23.34
CA GLU A 275 -9.40 11.30 -24.30
C GLU A 275 -10.03 9.94 -23.97
N LYS A 276 -9.18 8.93 -23.75
CA LYS A 276 -9.61 7.55 -23.49
C LYS A 276 -9.61 7.19 -22.01
N GLY A 277 -8.94 7.98 -21.17
CA GLY A 277 -8.78 7.70 -19.76
C GLY A 277 -7.63 6.73 -19.46
N GLY A 278 -7.30 6.60 -18.18
CA GLY A 278 -6.12 5.90 -17.70
C GLY A 278 -4.93 6.83 -17.49
N ILE A 279 -3.98 6.36 -16.66
CA ILE A 279 -2.69 7.01 -16.40
C ILE A 279 -1.59 5.97 -16.66
N SER A 280 -0.49 6.39 -17.28
CA SER A 280 0.68 5.56 -17.58
C SER A 280 1.83 5.79 -16.61
N ASP A 281 2.88 4.96 -16.69
CA ASP A 281 4.15 5.10 -15.96
C ASP A 281 4.79 6.49 -16.18
N ARG A 282 4.94 6.90 -17.44
CA ARG A 282 5.51 8.19 -17.86
C ARG A 282 4.70 8.84 -18.98
N PRO A 283 4.90 10.15 -19.26
CA PRO A 283 4.22 10.82 -20.35
C PRO A 283 4.50 10.15 -21.71
N GLY A 284 3.44 9.73 -22.40
CA GLY A 284 3.52 9.10 -23.72
C GLY A 284 3.63 7.57 -23.71
N ASP A 285 3.72 6.94 -22.54
CA ASP A 285 3.61 5.49 -22.39
C ASP A 285 2.14 5.02 -22.49
N MET A 286 1.94 3.70 -22.61
CA MET A 286 0.61 3.10 -22.59
C MET A 286 0.02 3.16 -21.18
N VAL A 287 -1.27 3.49 -21.09
CA VAL A 287 -2.00 3.53 -19.83
C VAL A 287 -2.33 2.12 -19.33
N ASP A 288 -2.34 1.97 -18.01
CA ASP A 288 -2.79 0.75 -17.34
C ASP A 288 -3.53 1.07 -16.04
N VAL A 289 -4.30 0.13 -15.52
CA VAL A 289 -5.12 0.32 -14.32
C VAL A 289 -4.27 0.48 -13.04
N TRP A 290 -3.04 -0.05 -13.03
CA TRP A 290 -2.11 0.06 -11.91
C TRP A 290 -1.63 1.49 -11.72
N HIS A 291 -1.06 2.10 -12.77
CA HIS A 291 -0.64 3.49 -12.77
C HIS A 291 -1.84 4.44 -12.68
N THR A 292 -3.00 4.06 -13.22
CA THR A 292 -4.26 4.80 -13.01
C THR A 292 -4.60 4.92 -11.53
N LEU A 293 -4.61 3.81 -10.79
CA LEU A 293 -4.82 3.85 -9.35
C LEU A 293 -3.77 4.73 -8.68
N PHE A 294 -2.48 4.45 -8.89
CA PHE A 294 -1.44 5.09 -8.09
C PHE A 294 -1.20 6.56 -8.43
N GLY A 295 -1.52 6.97 -9.66
CA GLY A 295 -1.63 8.38 -10.02
C GLY A 295 -2.78 9.06 -9.26
N ILE A 296 -3.97 8.45 -9.24
CA ILE A 296 -5.14 9.00 -8.53
C ILE A 296 -4.91 9.05 -7.01
N THR A 297 -4.33 8.02 -6.40
CA THR A 297 -4.01 8.03 -4.96
C THR A 297 -2.91 9.04 -4.64
N GLY A 298 -1.92 9.20 -5.53
CA GLY A 298 -0.90 10.24 -5.40
C GLY A 298 -1.51 11.64 -5.41
N LEU A 299 -2.40 11.92 -6.36
CA LEU A 299 -3.14 13.19 -6.42
C LEU A 299 -4.04 13.38 -5.18
N SER A 300 -4.68 12.32 -4.69
CA SER A 300 -5.49 12.35 -3.47
C SER A 300 -4.62 12.75 -2.27
N LEU A 301 -3.49 12.09 -2.02
CA LEU A 301 -2.57 12.44 -0.92
C LEU A 301 -2.02 13.87 -0.99
N LEU A 302 -1.86 14.41 -2.20
CA LEU A 302 -1.45 15.80 -2.40
C LEU A 302 -2.62 16.79 -2.21
N GLY A 303 -3.84 16.33 -1.94
CA GLY A 303 -5.03 17.17 -1.78
C GLY A 303 -5.45 17.83 -3.09
N TYR A 304 -5.37 17.12 -4.22
CA TYR A 304 -5.85 17.64 -5.50
C TYR A 304 -7.37 17.87 -5.45
N PRO A 305 -7.88 19.04 -5.92
CA PRO A 305 -9.30 19.35 -5.82
C PRO A 305 -10.21 18.35 -6.53
N GLY A 306 -11.34 18.01 -5.90
CA GLY A 306 -12.34 17.09 -6.47
C GLY A 306 -12.04 15.61 -6.27
N LEU A 307 -10.91 15.25 -5.68
CA LEU A 307 -10.68 13.91 -5.15
C LEU A 307 -11.10 13.84 -3.69
N GLU A 308 -11.74 12.76 -3.28
CA GLU A 308 -12.05 12.56 -1.86
C GLU A 308 -10.74 12.30 -1.09
N MET A 309 -10.42 13.22 -0.17
CA MET A 309 -9.40 13.05 0.86
C MET A 309 -10.11 12.85 2.20
N ARG A 310 -10.24 11.61 2.65
CA ARG A 310 -10.79 11.30 3.99
C ARG A 310 -9.67 11.07 5.00
N ILE A 311 -8.86 12.10 5.25
CA ILE A 311 -7.88 12.12 6.36
C ILE A 311 -8.39 13.09 7.44
N SER A 312 -9.04 12.57 8.49
CA SER A 312 -9.37 13.36 9.68
C SER A 312 -8.17 13.36 10.63
N ARG A 313 -7.44 14.48 10.71
CA ARG A 313 -6.35 14.68 11.68
C ARG A 313 -6.89 14.83 13.10
N ALA A 314 -6.73 13.81 13.96
CA ALA A 314 -6.83 13.95 15.41
C ALA A 314 -5.53 13.45 16.09
N PRO A 315 -5.02 14.12 17.14
CA PRO A 315 -3.72 13.81 17.73
C PRO A 315 -3.74 12.58 18.66
N LEU A 316 -2.71 11.73 18.54
CA LEU A 316 -2.51 10.50 19.30
C LEU A 316 -1.95 10.75 20.71
N ASN A 317 -2.50 10.09 21.72
CA ASN A 317 -1.79 9.71 22.94
C ASN A 317 -1.72 8.17 22.99
N ALA A 318 -0.54 7.64 23.31
CA ALA A 318 -0.16 6.23 23.26
C ALA A 318 -1.11 5.29 24.02
N CYS A 319 -1.64 4.26 23.35
CA CYS A 319 -2.29 3.12 23.99
C CYS A 319 -1.22 2.17 24.54
N GLN A 320 -1.22 1.98 25.86
CA GLN A 320 -0.44 0.96 26.55
C GLN A 320 -1.03 -0.43 26.25
N LEU A 321 -0.20 -1.36 25.79
CA LEU A 321 -0.54 -2.77 25.63
C LEU A 321 -0.84 -3.40 27.01
N PRO A 322 -1.98 -4.08 27.21
CA PRO A 322 -2.22 -4.85 28.43
C PRO A 322 -1.51 -6.19 28.34
N GLY A 323 -0.29 -6.29 28.88
CA GLY A 323 0.48 -7.53 28.75
C GLY A 323 1.84 -7.60 29.42
N VAL A 324 2.06 -6.91 30.56
CA VAL A 324 3.18 -7.26 31.45
C VAL A 324 2.61 -7.55 32.82
N ALA A 325 2.67 -8.82 33.20
CA ALA A 325 2.14 -9.33 34.44
C ALA A 325 2.79 -8.65 35.66
N SER A 326 1.98 -8.04 36.52
CA SER A 326 2.30 -7.99 37.95
C SER A 326 1.05 -8.13 38.81
N CYS A 327 1.14 -9.12 39.69
CA CYS A 327 0.37 -9.47 40.88
C CYS A 327 -1.07 -8.93 41.08
N GLN A 328 -1.99 -9.89 41.18
CA GLN A 328 -3.43 -9.78 41.45
C GLN A 328 -3.78 -9.12 42.79
N SER A 329 -4.89 -8.38 42.82
CA SER A 329 -5.89 -8.57 43.88
C SER A 329 -7.32 -8.43 43.33
N ARG A 330 -8.19 -9.34 43.78
CA ARG A 330 -9.52 -9.67 43.25
C ARG A 330 -10.64 -8.77 43.79
N LYS A 331 -11.75 -8.65 43.03
CA LYS A 331 -13.19 -8.77 43.43
C LYS A 331 -14.07 -8.45 42.20
N ALA A 332 -14.75 -9.42 41.59
CA ALA A 332 -16.05 -10.04 41.91
C ALA A 332 -17.29 -9.36 41.27
N ALA A 333 -17.69 -9.89 40.10
CA ALA A 333 -19.02 -10.21 39.54
C ALA A 333 -20.30 -9.36 39.79
N ARG A 334 -21.05 -9.03 38.71
CA ARG A 334 -22.30 -9.72 38.25
C ARG A 334 -23.04 -8.98 37.08
N PRO A 335 -23.99 -9.63 36.36
CA PRO A 335 -24.22 -9.43 34.93
C PRO A 335 -25.56 -8.78 34.54
N GLY A 336 -25.67 -8.38 33.27
CA GLY A 336 -26.94 -8.37 32.52
C GLY A 336 -27.37 -7.03 31.94
N ARG A 337 -27.20 -6.85 30.63
CA ARG A 337 -28.18 -6.27 29.68
C ARG A 337 -27.59 -6.25 28.28
N THR A 338 -28.18 -7.05 27.40
CA THR A 338 -28.01 -7.02 25.95
C THR A 338 -28.62 -5.73 25.42
N PHE A 339 -27.84 -4.93 24.69
CA PHE A 339 -28.33 -3.85 23.83
C PHE A 339 -27.93 -4.17 22.39
N GLN A 340 -28.95 -4.48 21.58
CA GLN A 340 -28.88 -4.42 20.13
C GLN A 340 -28.66 -2.96 19.72
N LEU A 341 -27.64 -2.71 18.91
CA LEU A 341 -27.41 -1.41 18.27
C LEU A 341 -27.65 -1.58 16.78
N ASP A 342 -28.63 -0.81 16.33
CA ASP A 342 -29.09 -0.63 14.96
C ASP A 342 -27.97 -0.04 14.10
N MET A 343 -27.47 -0.80 13.12
CA MET A 343 -26.35 -0.42 12.24
C MET A 343 -26.91 0.15 10.93
N ALA A 344 -27.47 1.36 11.00
CA ALA A 344 -27.83 2.15 9.83
C ALA A 344 -26.87 3.33 9.70
N GLY A 345 -25.88 3.18 8.83
CA GLY A 345 -25.14 4.28 8.20
C GLY A 345 -23.95 4.84 8.97
N THR A 346 -22.74 4.35 8.67
CA THR A 346 -21.50 5.15 8.65
C THR A 346 -20.41 4.45 7.84
N SER A 347 -20.29 4.77 6.55
CA SER A 347 -19.27 4.30 5.59
C SER A 347 -17.89 4.99 5.77
N ASN A 348 -17.39 5.13 7.00
CA ASN A 348 -16.37 6.13 7.36
C ASN A 348 -14.98 5.60 7.78
N ALA A 349 -14.55 4.41 7.32
CA ALA A 349 -13.24 3.83 7.71
C ALA A 349 -12.27 3.51 6.54
N PHE A 350 -12.61 3.81 5.29
CA PHE A 350 -12.13 3.01 4.16
C PHE A 350 -10.75 3.31 3.56
N ILE A 351 -10.19 4.51 3.74
CA ILE A 351 -8.88 4.84 3.16
C ILE A 351 -7.75 4.66 4.19
N LEU A 352 -8.09 4.46 5.47
CA LEU A 352 -7.17 4.47 6.59
C LEU A 352 -6.96 3.12 7.28
N VAL A 353 -7.43 2.00 6.73
CA VAL A 353 -6.69 0.72 6.96
C VAL A 353 -5.41 0.67 6.08
N LEU A 354 -5.16 1.76 5.35
CA LEU A 354 -3.84 2.25 4.91
C LEU A 354 -3.26 3.39 5.80
N ALA A 355 -3.90 3.82 6.90
CA ALA A 355 -3.36 4.71 7.96
C ALA A 355 -4.33 4.99 9.16
N TRP A 356 -4.41 4.08 10.15
CA TRP A 356 -4.85 4.30 11.55
C TRP A 356 -6.30 4.73 11.88
N ASP A 357 -6.92 3.90 12.73
CA ASP A 357 -8.08 4.11 13.62
C ASP A 357 -7.72 5.04 14.81
N LEU A 358 -8.53 5.92 15.45
CA LEU A 358 -9.95 5.95 15.87
C LEU A 358 -10.31 7.38 16.38
N PHE A 359 -11.59 7.78 16.37
CA PHE A 359 -12.24 8.39 17.57
C PHE A 359 -13.78 8.46 17.41
N PHE A 360 -14.50 7.83 18.34
CA PHE A 360 -15.86 8.21 18.75
C PHE A 360 -16.01 7.87 20.24
N PHE A 361 -16.07 8.90 21.09
CA PHE A 361 -16.91 9.07 22.28
C PHE A 361 -16.35 10.22 23.12
N ALA A 362 -16.93 11.41 22.95
CA ALA A 362 -16.96 12.44 23.97
C ALA A 362 -18.41 12.93 24.03
N PHE A 363 -19.10 12.70 25.15
CA PHE A 363 -19.97 13.70 25.81
C PHE A 363 -20.70 13.08 27.02
N TRP A 364 -20.14 13.32 28.22
CA TRP A 364 -20.74 13.53 29.56
C TRP A 364 -19.58 13.33 30.57
N THR A 365 -19.16 14.23 31.48
CA THR A 365 -19.74 15.39 32.20
C THR A 365 -18.66 16.32 32.78
N ILE A 366 -18.88 17.64 32.67
CA ILE A 366 -18.80 18.71 33.69
C ILE A 366 -17.75 18.61 34.84
N LEU A 367 -16.72 19.48 34.75
CA LEU A 367 -15.89 20.26 35.73
C LEU A 367 -16.09 20.14 37.28
N PRO A 368 -15.19 20.68 38.16
CA PRO A 368 -13.78 21.16 38.04
C PRO A 368 -12.85 20.83 39.24
N SER A 369 -11.62 21.39 39.22
CA SER A 369 -10.65 21.73 40.31
C SER A 369 -9.38 20.84 40.40
N ALA A 370 -8.14 21.29 40.62
CA ALA A 370 -7.57 22.59 41.01
C ALA A 370 -6.08 22.74 40.58
N THR A 371 -5.68 24.00 40.44
CA THR A 371 -4.35 24.69 40.44
C THR A 371 -3.09 24.04 41.04
N PHE A 372 -1.93 24.24 40.38
CA PHE A 372 -0.66 24.88 40.91
C PHE A 372 0.38 25.01 39.76
N LEU A 373 0.68 26.20 39.20
CA LEU A 373 1.73 27.22 39.52
C LEU A 373 3.20 26.92 39.08
N ARG A 374 3.67 27.71 38.07
CA ARG A 374 4.98 28.42 37.87
C ARG A 374 6.30 27.61 37.83
N SER A 375 7.41 27.99 37.16
CA SER A 375 7.83 29.17 36.36
C SER A 375 9.24 28.96 35.76
N THR A 376 9.52 29.60 34.60
CA THR A 376 10.76 30.33 34.17
C THR A 376 12.15 29.66 34.25
N GLY A 377 12.88 29.55 33.12
CA GLY A 377 13.95 30.51 32.77
C GLY A 377 15.16 29.84 32.05
N PRO A 378 16.12 30.59 31.46
CA PRO A 378 16.47 30.47 30.03
C PRO A 378 17.94 30.13 29.64
N ALA A 379 18.10 29.82 28.34
CA ALA A 379 19.16 30.15 27.35
C ALA A 379 20.66 30.01 27.66
N VAL A 380 21.40 29.27 26.81
CA VAL A 380 22.73 29.66 26.26
C VAL A 380 23.03 28.94 24.93
N ASP A 381 23.55 29.69 23.96
CA ASP A 381 24.22 29.35 22.68
C ASP A 381 25.56 30.17 22.70
N PRO A 382 26.49 30.23 21.71
CA PRO A 382 26.78 29.43 20.51
C PRO A 382 28.32 29.18 20.29
N VAL A 383 28.73 28.33 19.32
CA VAL A 383 29.97 28.40 18.46
C VAL A 383 29.78 27.30 17.39
N GLY A 384 29.83 27.44 16.06
CA GLY A 384 30.61 28.27 15.14
C GLY A 384 31.56 27.35 14.35
N TRP A 385 31.37 27.22 13.02
CA TRP A 385 32.39 27.03 11.94
C TRP A 385 31.80 26.37 10.65
N ARG A 386 31.99 27.05 9.52
CA ARG A 386 31.89 26.63 8.10
C ARG A 386 33.23 27.01 7.43
N PRO A 387 33.45 26.85 6.10
CA PRO A 387 33.29 25.71 5.18
C PRO A 387 34.59 25.46 4.36
N ARG A 388 34.67 24.40 3.53
CA ARG A 388 35.53 24.41 2.31
C ARG A 388 34.90 23.63 1.16
N SER A 389 34.84 24.32 0.02
CA SER A 389 34.53 23.89 -1.35
C SER A 389 35.73 23.23 -2.04
N LEU A 390 35.50 22.41 -3.09
CA LEU A 390 36.07 22.55 -4.45
C LEU A 390 35.74 21.34 -5.37
N PHE A 391 35.12 21.66 -6.51
CA PHE A 391 35.01 20.91 -7.78
C PHE A 391 36.36 21.00 -8.57
N PRO A 392 36.65 20.26 -9.69
CA PRO A 392 35.83 20.27 -10.94
C PRO A 392 35.86 19.06 -11.94
N LEU A 393 34.88 19.09 -12.86
CA LEU A 393 34.80 18.80 -14.34
C LEU A 393 35.77 17.76 -14.99
N ASP A 394 35.43 16.91 -15.98
CA ASP A 394 34.73 17.13 -17.27
C ASP A 394 34.57 15.83 -18.13
N LEU A 395 33.76 15.93 -19.21
CA LEU A 395 33.86 15.30 -20.57
C LEU A 395 33.04 14.04 -21.03
N LEU A 396 31.87 14.32 -21.66
CA LEU A 396 31.44 14.08 -23.07
C LEU A 396 31.53 12.70 -23.80
N GLY A 397 30.39 12.31 -24.43
CA GLY A 397 30.30 11.53 -25.70
C GLY A 397 29.25 10.39 -25.70
N ALA A 398 27.99 10.58 -26.12
CA ALA A 398 27.42 10.58 -27.49
C ALA A 398 26.99 9.19 -28.07
N LEU A 399 25.68 9.09 -28.37
CA LEU A 399 24.98 8.36 -29.45
C LEU A 399 24.85 6.81 -29.44
N SER A 400 23.62 6.31 -29.28
CA SER A 400 22.75 5.81 -30.39
C SER A 400 21.81 4.65 -30.01
N VAL A 401 20.51 4.92 -30.14
CA VAL A 401 19.41 4.06 -30.66
C VAL A 401 19.33 2.59 -30.22
N ALA A 402 18.38 2.28 -29.33
CA ALA A 402 17.56 1.07 -29.39
C ALA A 402 16.21 1.28 -28.66
N LYS A 403 15.10 1.21 -29.43
CA LYS A 403 13.79 0.74 -28.96
C LYS A 403 13.76 -0.79 -29.20
N PRO A 404 13.01 -1.63 -28.45
CA PRO A 404 11.64 -1.37 -27.99
C PRO A 404 11.26 -1.86 -26.56
N GLN A 405 10.12 -1.34 -26.09
CA GLN A 405 9.20 -1.87 -25.05
C GLN A 405 8.75 -3.32 -25.40
N PRO A 406 8.13 -4.14 -24.49
CA PRO A 406 7.10 -3.69 -23.53
C PRO A 406 6.99 -4.40 -22.15
N PHE A 407 6.12 -3.84 -21.31
CA PHE A 407 5.56 -4.34 -20.04
C PHE A 407 6.46 -4.30 -18.80
N CYS A 408 6.33 -3.23 -18.02
CA CYS A 408 6.70 -3.21 -16.61
C CYS A 408 5.47 -3.57 -15.75
N VAL A 409 4.95 -4.79 -15.94
CA VAL A 409 4.31 -5.50 -14.83
C VAL A 409 5.48 -6.19 -14.14
N PHE A 410 5.66 -5.94 -12.84
CA PHE A 410 6.74 -6.50 -12.02
C PHE A 410 7.12 -7.90 -12.47
N LYS A 411 8.29 -8.01 -13.08
CA LYS A 411 8.84 -9.27 -13.57
C LYS A 411 9.21 -10.09 -12.33
N PHE A 412 8.40 -11.11 -12.03
CA PHE A 412 8.82 -12.18 -11.13
C PHE A 412 9.98 -12.92 -11.82
N GLU A 413 11.22 -12.58 -11.47
CA GLU A 413 12.37 -13.39 -11.86
C GLU A 413 12.49 -14.56 -10.90
N LEU A 414 11.80 -15.66 -11.22
CA LEU A 414 12.17 -17.00 -10.76
C LEU A 414 13.60 -17.27 -11.27
N THR A 415 14.58 -17.17 -10.38
CA THR A 415 15.96 -17.54 -10.68
C THR A 415 16.09 -19.06 -10.62
N ASP A 416 16.07 -19.69 -11.78
CA ASP A 416 16.37 -21.12 -11.97
C ASP A 416 17.83 -21.43 -11.57
N HIS A 417 18.05 -21.81 -10.32
CA HIS A 417 19.30 -22.42 -9.86
C HIS A 417 19.05 -23.71 -9.07
N LEU A 418 18.49 -24.72 -9.74
CA LEU A 418 18.59 -26.11 -9.29
C LEU A 418 19.00 -27.03 -10.45
N ARG A 419 20.32 -27.14 -10.68
CA ARG A 419 20.89 -28.33 -11.34
C ARG A 419 20.81 -29.51 -10.37
N VAL A 420 19.77 -30.32 -10.49
CA VAL A 420 19.77 -31.67 -9.91
C VAL A 420 19.96 -32.67 -11.06
N THR A 421 21.12 -33.33 -11.06
CA THR A 421 21.40 -34.45 -11.96
C THR A 421 20.66 -35.71 -11.48
N PRO A 422 19.96 -36.47 -12.35
CA PRO A 422 19.35 -37.72 -11.93
C PRO A 422 20.37 -38.86 -12.01
N LYS A 423 20.78 -39.41 -10.86
CA LYS A 423 21.41 -40.73 -10.79
C LYS A 423 20.33 -41.80 -10.89
N SER A 424 20.18 -42.39 -12.07
CA SER A 424 19.43 -43.62 -12.29
C SER A 424 20.17 -44.83 -11.73
N ARG A 425 19.60 -45.54 -10.75
CA ARG A 425 19.83 -46.99 -10.54
C ARG A 425 18.62 -47.62 -9.87
N HIS A 426 17.89 -48.44 -10.62
CA HIS A 426 17.79 -49.89 -10.35
C HIS A 426 17.15 -50.60 -11.56
N PRO A 427 17.72 -51.73 -12.02
CA PRO A 427 17.09 -52.58 -13.01
C PRO A 427 16.17 -53.60 -12.31
N ARG A 428 15.04 -53.91 -12.95
CA ARG A 428 14.29 -55.15 -12.73
C ARG A 428 14.98 -56.30 -13.51
N PRO A 429 14.79 -57.58 -13.16
CA PRO A 429 13.60 -58.19 -12.53
C PRO A 429 13.68 -58.34 -11.02
#